data_AF-A0A9E3XJA3-F1
#
_entry.id   AF-A0A9E3XJA3-F1
#
_cell.length_a   1.000
_cell.length_b   1.000
_cell.length_c   1.000
_cell.angle_alpha   90.00
_cell.angle_beta   90.00
_cell.angle_gamma   90.00
#
_symmetry.space_group_name_H-M   'P 1'
#
loop_
_entity.id
_entity.type
_entity.pdbx_description
1 polymer ?
#
loop_
_entity_poly.entity_id
_entity_poly.type
_entity_poly.pdbx_seq_one_letter_code
_entity_poly.pdbx_strand_id
1 'polypeptide(L)' 'FGAGFPQKFVPSFSWGGSEQMSAYEYDKALEVARIVTARRKIDFSEGHARIFRAVWELAKQVEEREY' A
#
# COMPACT_ATOMS: atom_id res chain seq x y z
N PHE A 1 13.01 -27.84 -10.68
CA PHE A 1 11.79 -27.11 -10.30
C PHE A 1 11.77 -26.97 -8.77
N GLY A 2 12.54 -26.02 -8.24
CA GLY A 2 12.57 -25.72 -6.81
C GLY A 2 11.40 -24.80 -6.50
N ALA A 3 10.30 -25.38 -6.03
CA ALA A 3 9.16 -24.63 -5.51
C ALA A 3 9.56 -23.96 -4.20
N GLY A 4 10.26 -22.83 -4.30
CA GLY A 4 10.49 -21.93 -3.19
C GLY A 4 9.15 -21.31 -2.82
N PHE A 5 8.54 -21.83 -1.77
CA PHE A 5 7.34 -21.24 -1.18
C PHE A 5 7.58 -19.73 -0.98
N PRO A 6 6.64 -18.87 -1.43
CA PRO A 6 6.79 -17.43 -1.20
C PRO A 6 6.98 -17.17 0.30
N GLN A 7 7.77 -16.15 0.65
CA GLN A 7 7.97 -15.75 2.04
C GLN A 7 6.60 -15.65 2.73
N LYS A 8 6.51 -16.11 3.99
CA LYS A 8 5.26 -16.11 4.76
C LYS A 8 4.67 -14.70 4.95
N PHE A 9 5.49 -13.67 4.72
CA PHE A 9 5.14 -12.27 4.87
C PHE A 9 5.10 -11.57 3.52
N VAL A 10 3.95 -10.99 3.20
CA VAL A 10 3.76 -10.12 2.03
C VAL A 10 3.64 -8.69 2.59
N PRO A 11 4.65 -7.82 2.36
CA PRO A 11 4.57 -6.43 2.81
C PRO A 11 3.30 -5.73 2.30
N SER A 12 2.75 -4.86 3.14
CA SER A 12 1.64 -3.99 2.76
C SER A 12 2.11 -3.04 1.66
N PHE A 13 1.19 -2.54 0.84
CA PHE A 13 1.55 -1.67 -0.28
C PHE A 13 2.58 -2.29 -1.24
N SER A 14 2.60 -3.60 -1.43
CA SER A 14 3.51 -4.23 -2.41
C SER A 14 2.77 -4.60 -3.68
N TRP A 15 3.37 -4.27 -4.83
CA TRP A 15 2.88 -4.70 -6.14
C TRP A 15 3.98 -5.44 -6.90
N GLY A 16 3.77 -6.73 -7.15
CA GLY A 16 4.74 -7.58 -7.84
C GLY A 16 4.73 -9.03 -7.36
N GLY A 17 5.32 -9.92 -8.15
CA GLY A 17 5.46 -11.35 -7.85
C GLY A 17 6.85 -11.72 -7.33
N SER A 18 7.15 -13.02 -7.32
CA SER A 18 8.33 -13.65 -6.69
C SER A 18 9.72 -13.13 -7.10
N GLU A 19 9.82 -12.32 -8.17
CA GLU A 19 11.10 -11.80 -8.66
C GLU A 19 11.33 -10.31 -8.38
N GLN A 20 10.28 -9.51 -8.18
CA GLN A 20 10.37 -8.09 -7.82
C GLN A 20 9.09 -7.65 -7.11
N MET A 21 9.18 -7.34 -5.81
CA MET A 21 8.15 -6.61 -5.08
C MET A 21 8.49 -5.11 -5.15
N SER A 22 7.62 -4.31 -5.75
CA SER A 22 7.76 -2.85 -5.77
C SER A 22 6.91 -2.23 -4.67
N ALA A 23 7.50 -1.33 -3.88
CA ALA A 23 6.75 -0.52 -2.93
C ALA A 23 5.76 0.37 -3.70
N TYR A 24 4.50 0.31 -3.31
CA TYR A 24 3.43 1.11 -3.85
C TYR A 24 3.52 2.49 -3.21
N GLU A 25 3.86 3.46 -4.06
CA GLU A 25 4.09 4.83 -3.66
C GLU A 25 2.81 5.46 -3.11
N TYR A 26 2.95 6.19 -1.99
CA TYR A 26 1.84 6.87 -1.31
C TYR A 26 1.03 7.77 -2.24
N ASP A 27 1.69 8.48 -3.17
CA ASP A 27 1.02 9.38 -4.10
C ASP A 27 0.09 8.64 -5.07
N LYS A 28 0.47 7.44 -5.51
CA LYS A 28 -0.40 6.58 -6.34
C LYS A 28 -1.61 6.09 -5.55
N ALA A 29 -1.43 5.78 -4.27
CA ALA A 29 -2.54 5.41 -3.39
C ALA A 29 -3.56 6.55 -3.24
N LEU A 30 -3.08 7.79 -3.11
CA LEU A 30 -3.95 8.97 -3.05
C LEU A 30 -4.70 9.20 -4.36
N GLU A 31 -4.05 9.04 -5.50
CA GLU A 31 -4.69 9.18 -6.81
C GLU A 31 -5.86 8.19 -6.97
N VAL A 32 -5.60 6.91 -6.66
CA VAL A 32 -6.63 5.86 -6.71
C VAL A 32 -7.76 6.16 -5.71
N ALA A 33 -7.42 6.57 -4.50
CA ALA A 33 -8.41 6.90 -3.48
C ALA A 33 -9.34 8.02 -3.95
N ARG A 34 -8.81 9.10 -4.54
CA ARG A 34 -9.62 10.19 -5.12
C ARG A 34 -10.55 9.68 -6.21
N ILE A 35 -10.07 8.83 -7.11
CA ILE A 35 -10.89 8.25 -8.20
C ILE A 35 -12.02 7.40 -7.61
N VAL A 36 -11.73 6.55 -6.63
CA VAL A 36 -12.71 5.63 -6.03
C VAL A 36 -13.76 6.39 -5.22
N THR A 37 -13.38 7.41 -4.45
CA THR A 37 -14.34 8.23 -3.71
C THR A 37 -15.20 9.06 -4.65
N ALA A 38 -14.62 9.64 -5.71
CA ALA A 38 -15.35 10.40 -6.72
C ALA A 38 -16.44 9.56 -7.41
N ARG A 39 -16.16 8.29 -7.75
CA ARG A 39 -17.15 7.35 -8.31
C ARG A 39 -18.36 7.15 -7.38
N ARG A 40 -18.16 7.28 -6.07
CA ARG A 40 -19.20 7.15 -5.04
C ARG A 40 -19.85 8.49 -4.67
N LYS A 41 -19.51 9.58 -5.37
CA LYS A 41 -19.92 10.95 -5.03
C LYS A 41 -19.50 11.37 -3.62
N ILE A 42 -18.40 10.84 -3.12
CA ILE A 42 -17.81 11.21 -1.83
C ILE A 42 -16.65 12.16 -2.11
N ASP A 43 -16.66 13.30 -1.42
CA ASP A 43 -15.61 14.29 -1.57
C ASP A 43 -14.34 13.88 -0.83
N PHE A 44 -13.21 13.89 -1.54
CA PHE A 44 -11.93 13.47 -0.96
C PHE A 44 -11.34 14.63 -0.16
N SER A 45 -11.71 14.71 1.11
CA SER A 45 -11.19 15.74 2.03
C SER A 45 -9.75 15.49 2.48
N GLU A 46 -9.11 16.54 3.01
CA GLU A 46 -7.78 16.49 3.62
C GLU A 46 -7.70 15.52 4.82
N GLY A 47 -8.84 15.27 5.50
CA GLY A 47 -8.93 14.25 6.55
C GLY A 47 -8.63 12.85 6.02
N HIS A 48 -9.13 12.51 4.82
CA HIS A 48 -8.83 11.23 4.18
C HIS A 48 -7.34 11.12 3.84
N ALA A 49 -6.74 12.18 3.29
CA ALA A 49 -5.31 12.20 2.98
C ALA A 49 -4.45 11.91 4.23
N ARG A 50 -4.82 12.48 5.38
CA ARG A 50 -4.15 12.23 6.66
C ARG A 50 -4.28 10.77 7.12
N ILE A 51 -5.46 10.17 6.99
CA ILE A 51 -5.66 8.74 7.32
C ILE A 51 -4.77 7.86 6.44
N PHE A 52 -4.78 8.10 5.12
CA PHE A 52 -3.93 7.35 4.19
C PHE A 52 -2.44 7.50 4.55
N ARG A 53 -2.01 8.68 4.98
CA ARG A 53 -0.61 8.92 5.40
C ARG A 53 -0.27 8.10 6.64
N ALA A 54 -1.11 8.15 7.66
CA ALA A 54 -0.91 7.41 8.90
C ALA A 54 -0.83 5.90 8.66
N VAL A 55 -1.70 5.35 7.80
CA VAL A 55 -1.68 3.93 7.44
C VAL A 55 -0.40 3.56 6.68
N TRP A 56 0.05 4.41 5.76
CA TRP A 56 1.29 4.19 5.01
C TRP A 56 2.53 4.21 5.92
N GLU A 57 2.61 5.18 6.83
CA GLU A 57 3.71 5.27 7.82
C GLU A 57 3.72 4.06 8.75
N LEU A 58 2.55 3.64 9.25
CA LEU A 58 2.42 2.45 10.09
C LEU A 58 2.84 1.18 9.35
N ALA A 59 2.46 1.03 8.08
CA ALA A 59 2.86 -0.11 7.27
C ALA A 59 4.38 -0.19 7.14
N LYS A 60 5.06 0.92 6.84
CA LYS A 60 6.53 0.96 6.78
C LYS A 60 7.18 0.58 8.10
N GLN A 61 6.65 1.04 9.23
CA GLN A 61 7.20 0.71 10.56
C GLN A 61 7.09 -0.78 10.89
N VAL A 62 6.00 -1.45 10.48
CA VAL A 62 5.84 -2.90 10.67
C VAL A 62 6.82 -3.65 9.77
N GLU A 63 6.97 -3.21 8.53
CA GLU A 63 7.88 -3.82 7.55
C GLU A 63 9.36 -3.65 7.92
N GLU A 64 9.74 -2.51 8.49
CA GLU A 64 11.09 -2.27 9.04
C GLU A 64 11.37 -3.07 10.33
N ARG A 65 10.34 -3.52 11.06
CA ARG A 65 10.49 -4.32 12.29
C ARG A 65 10.58 -5.82 12.04
N GLU A 66 10.02 -6.30 10.95
CA GLU A 66 10.00 -7.71 10.57
C GLU A 66 11.23 -8.12 9.72
N TYR A 67 12.13 -7.17 9.42
CA TYR A 67 13.39 -7.38 8.67
C TYR A 67 14.64 -7.16 9.51
#